data_AF-A0A354S6T8-F1
#
_entry.id   AF-A0A354S6T8-F1
#
_cell.length_a   1.000
_cell.length_b   1.000
_cell.length_c   1.000
_cell.angle_alpha   90.00
_cell.angle_beta   90.00
_cell.angle_gamma   90.00
#
_symmetry.space_group_name_H-M   'P 1'
#
loop_
_entity.id
_entity.type
_entity.pdbx_description
1 polymer ?
#
loop_
_entity_poly.entity_id
_entity_poly.type
_entity_poly.pdbx_seq_one_letter_code
_entity_poly.pdbx_strand_id
1 'polypeptide(L)'
;MTYALHLIQEASEPLTYRELVDRLRSEFPFSDFERQRKEGKDFERWEVYFNTFPINYSKAGFLIRGKNGWSITSEGEEFLKKNDPVGMLRAARKGFREWKRANPKKKPEISTAEELPTSYRIWLMAPGEGANMWDAFLSNNEISIGWDDAGNLSLLPTRKACTQKINNLFDDGKNHSNIGRCLWEFAHKMSPGDILVMKEGRTSYIGIGVVMSHYMWDDEAPRHKSIRKAKWVKTGRWSVEGMITQKTLTDVSPKKYPDYKEKLEATFGLDFDQVRKAAFEDGIEE
;
A
#
# COMPACT_ATOMS: atom_id res chain seq x y z
N MET A 1 -2.68 -23.68 -14.93
CA MET A 1 -1.85 -22.90 -15.89
C MET A 1 -1.03 -23.81 -16.78
N THR A 2 -0.32 -24.81 -16.25
CA THR A 2 0.43 -25.76 -17.09
C THR A 2 -0.42 -26.42 -18.17
N TYR A 3 -1.57 -27.02 -17.81
CA TYR A 3 -2.50 -27.59 -18.79
C TYR A 3 -3.03 -26.55 -19.79
N ALA A 4 -3.28 -25.33 -19.35
CA ALA A 4 -3.75 -24.26 -20.25
C ALA A 4 -2.67 -23.84 -21.26
N LEU A 5 -1.40 -23.77 -20.84
CA LEU A 5 -0.29 -23.47 -21.74
C LEU A 5 -0.12 -24.58 -22.79
N HIS A 6 -0.26 -25.84 -22.37
CA HIS A 6 -0.24 -26.98 -23.29
C HIS A 6 -1.34 -26.87 -24.36
N LEU A 7 -2.59 -26.62 -23.94
CA LEU A 7 -3.71 -26.39 -24.86
C LEU A 7 -3.46 -25.24 -25.84
N ILE A 8 -2.85 -24.15 -25.35
CA ILE A 8 -2.52 -22.98 -26.18
C ILE A 8 -1.41 -23.30 -27.19
N GLN A 9 -0.42 -24.12 -26.81
CA GLN A 9 0.69 -24.50 -27.70
C GLN A 9 0.27 -25.47 -28.80
N GLU A 10 -0.72 -26.31 -28.55
CA GLU A 10 -1.24 -27.25 -29.56
C GLU A 10 -2.27 -26.62 -30.51
N ALA A 11 -2.88 -25.51 -30.11
CA ALA A 11 -3.88 -24.85 -30.92
C ALA A 11 -3.22 -24.09 -32.09
N SER A 12 -3.74 -24.33 -33.30
CA SER A 12 -3.33 -23.57 -34.49
C SER A 12 -3.85 -22.14 -34.48
N GLU A 13 -4.89 -21.86 -33.70
CA GLU A 13 -5.54 -20.57 -33.55
C GLU A 13 -5.70 -20.20 -32.06
N PRO A 14 -5.72 -18.89 -31.70
CA PRO A 14 -5.88 -18.47 -30.31
C PRO A 14 -7.19 -18.96 -29.68
N LEU A 15 -7.09 -19.61 -28.52
CA LEU A 15 -8.26 -20.12 -27.79
C LEU A 15 -8.88 -19.04 -26.92
N THR A 16 -10.20 -18.88 -26.96
CA THR A 16 -10.92 -17.99 -26.04
C THR A 16 -10.87 -18.51 -24.60
N TYR A 17 -11.16 -17.63 -23.65
CA TYR A 17 -11.26 -18.02 -22.24
C TYR A 17 -12.27 -19.15 -22.03
N ARG A 18 -13.42 -19.10 -22.73
CA ARG A 18 -14.48 -20.10 -22.60
C ARG A 18 -14.02 -21.46 -23.12
N GLU A 19 -13.43 -21.49 -24.31
CA GLU A 19 -12.88 -22.73 -24.89
C GLU A 19 -11.80 -23.31 -24.00
N LEU A 20 -10.90 -22.49 -23.45
CA LEU A 20 -9.88 -22.97 -22.51
C LEU A 20 -10.52 -23.59 -21.26
N VAL A 21 -11.53 -22.96 -20.65
CA VAL A 21 -12.20 -23.52 -19.47
C VAL A 21 -12.92 -24.83 -19.81
N ASP A 22 -13.64 -24.87 -20.93
CA ASP A 22 -14.40 -26.04 -21.37
C ASP A 22 -13.45 -27.22 -21.64
N ARG A 23 -12.38 -26.98 -22.40
CA ARG A 23 -11.34 -27.99 -22.69
C ARG A 23 -10.60 -28.43 -21.44
N LEU A 24 -10.25 -27.51 -20.54
CA LEU A 24 -9.61 -27.86 -19.26
C LEU A 24 -10.50 -28.80 -18.43
N ARG A 25 -11.81 -28.57 -18.41
CA ARG A 25 -12.78 -29.41 -17.70
C ARG A 25 -12.95 -30.79 -18.32
N SER A 26 -12.96 -30.88 -19.64
CA SER A 26 -13.23 -32.13 -20.36
C SER A 26 -12.00 -32.99 -20.61
N GLU A 27 -10.84 -32.38 -20.84
CA GLU A 27 -9.65 -33.08 -21.35
C GLU A 27 -8.65 -33.46 -20.26
N PHE A 28 -8.65 -32.79 -19.09
CA PHE A 28 -7.63 -33.01 -18.07
C PHE A 28 -8.17 -33.65 -16.78
N PRO A 29 -7.52 -34.71 -16.27
CA PRO A 29 -7.88 -35.31 -15.01
C PRO A 29 -7.34 -34.47 -13.84
N PHE A 30 -8.12 -33.48 -13.40
CA PHE A 30 -7.81 -32.77 -12.15
C PHE A 30 -7.90 -33.70 -10.95
N SER A 31 -6.89 -33.63 -10.08
CA SER A 31 -6.83 -34.35 -8.80
C SER A 31 -7.91 -33.87 -7.83
N ASP A 32 -8.22 -34.68 -6.81
CA ASP A 32 -9.16 -34.27 -5.74
C ASP A 32 -8.74 -32.93 -5.13
N PHE A 33 -7.45 -32.73 -4.91
CA PHE A 33 -6.90 -31.48 -4.40
C PHE A 33 -7.22 -30.28 -5.30
N GLU A 34 -7.17 -30.44 -6.62
CA GLU A 34 -7.46 -29.40 -7.61
C GLU A 34 -8.96 -29.14 -7.79
N ARG A 35 -9.79 -30.17 -7.55
CA ARG A 35 -11.26 -30.08 -7.57
C ARG A 35 -11.85 -29.55 -6.27
N GLN A 36 -11.06 -29.47 -5.18
CA GLN A 36 -11.51 -28.89 -3.92
C GLN A 36 -12.08 -27.49 -4.10
N ARG A 37 -13.24 -27.24 -3.48
CA ARG A 37 -13.87 -25.92 -3.41
C ARG A 37 -13.58 -25.28 -2.05
N LYS A 38 -13.45 -23.96 -2.04
CA LYS A 38 -13.33 -23.20 -0.79
C LYS A 38 -14.74 -22.87 -0.28
N GLU A 39 -14.97 -23.00 1.02
CA GLU A 39 -16.24 -22.66 1.66
C GLU A 39 -16.69 -21.23 1.27
N GLY A 40 -17.93 -21.09 0.79
CA GLY A 40 -18.49 -19.84 0.29
C GLY A 40 -18.01 -19.40 -1.10
N LYS A 41 -17.43 -20.29 -1.92
CA LYS A 41 -17.05 -20.02 -3.31
C LYS A 41 -17.52 -21.15 -4.24
N ASP A 42 -18.05 -20.76 -5.40
CA ASP A 42 -18.55 -21.70 -6.42
C ASP A 42 -17.47 -22.28 -7.35
N PHE A 43 -16.22 -21.81 -7.22
CA PHE A 43 -15.11 -22.22 -8.09
C PHE A 43 -14.28 -23.35 -7.49
N GLU A 44 -13.89 -24.31 -8.35
CA GLU A 44 -12.87 -25.30 -8.01
C GLU A 44 -11.49 -24.62 -7.89
N ARG A 45 -10.59 -25.22 -7.11
CA ARG A 45 -9.27 -24.64 -6.85
C ARG A 45 -8.49 -24.38 -8.13
N TRP A 46 -8.53 -25.28 -9.11
CA TRP A 46 -7.85 -25.06 -10.40
C TRP A 46 -8.39 -23.84 -11.15
N GLU A 47 -9.68 -23.55 -11.06
CA GLU A 47 -10.31 -22.36 -11.68
C GLU A 47 -9.81 -21.08 -11.03
N VAL A 48 -9.65 -21.08 -9.71
CA VAL A 48 -9.04 -19.94 -8.99
C VAL A 48 -7.63 -19.68 -9.51
N TYR A 49 -6.84 -20.73 -9.72
CA TYR A 49 -5.50 -20.61 -10.30
C TYR A 49 -5.55 -20.11 -11.75
N PHE A 50 -6.44 -20.67 -12.58
CA PHE A 50 -6.60 -20.27 -13.97
C PHE A 50 -7.08 -18.81 -14.11
N ASN A 51 -7.87 -18.31 -13.18
CA ASN A 51 -8.36 -16.93 -13.21
C ASN A 51 -7.34 -15.92 -12.68
N THR A 52 -6.48 -16.33 -11.74
CA THR A 52 -5.58 -15.41 -11.05
C THR A 52 -4.21 -15.30 -11.71
N PHE A 53 -3.65 -16.40 -12.20
CA PHE A 53 -2.24 -16.44 -12.62
C PHE A 53 -1.91 -15.97 -14.05
N PRO A 54 -2.81 -15.97 -15.05
CA PRO A 54 -2.50 -15.54 -16.42
C PRO A 54 -1.91 -14.14 -16.52
N ILE A 55 -2.35 -13.22 -15.65
CA ILE A 55 -1.78 -11.85 -15.61
C ILE A 55 -0.27 -11.86 -15.41
N ASN A 56 0.26 -12.83 -14.67
CA ASN A 56 1.71 -12.91 -14.45
C ASN A 56 2.44 -13.19 -15.77
N TYR A 57 1.92 -14.12 -16.56
CA TYR A 57 2.51 -14.50 -17.84
C TYR A 57 2.38 -13.36 -18.86
N SER A 58 1.22 -12.69 -18.91
CA SER A 58 1.06 -11.54 -19.80
C SER A 58 1.97 -10.37 -19.45
N LYS A 59 2.12 -10.06 -18.15
CA LYS A 59 2.99 -8.95 -17.73
C LYS A 59 4.48 -9.28 -17.77
N ALA A 60 4.83 -10.55 -17.85
CA ALA A 60 6.19 -11.01 -18.14
C ALA A 60 6.48 -11.14 -19.65
N GLY A 61 5.52 -10.83 -20.53
CA GLY A 61 5.70 -10.91 -21.98
C GLY A 61 5.52 -12.30 -22.59
N PHE A 62 5.08 -13.31 -21.82
CA PHE A 62 4.97 -14.68 -22.29
C PHE A 62 3.61 -15.06 -22.89
N LEU A 63 2.56 -14.29 -22.60
CA LEU A 63 1.19 -14.67 -22.95
C LEU A 63 0.40 -13.46 -23.45
N ILE A 64 -0.07 -13.53 -24.68
CA ILE A 64 -1.09 -12.62 -25.20
C ILE A 64 -2.45 -13.15 -24.78
N ARG A 65 -3.28 -12.28 -24.22
CA ARG A 65 -4.67 -12.61 -23.86
C ARG A 65 -5.57 -11.43 -24.17
N GLY A 66 -6.74 -11.71 -24.73
CA GLY A 66 -7.72 -10.69 -25.05
C GLY A 66 -9.05 -11.28 -25.50
N LYS A 67 -9.91 -10.43 -26.05
CA LYS A 67 -11.19 -10.86 -26.63
C LYS A 67 -11.00 -11.82 -27.81
N ASN A 68 -9.89 -11.68 -28.54
CA ASN A 68 -9.55 -12.47 -29.73
C ASN A 68 -8.81 -13.77 -29.40
N GLY A 69 -8.96 -14.28 -28.18
CA GLY A 69 -8.28 -15.49 -27.73
C GLY A 69 -6.93 -15.24 -27.05
N TRP A 70 -6.33 -16.35 -26.64
CA TRP A 70 -5.11 -16.43 -25.85
C TRP A 70 -4.08 -17.22 -26.64
N SER A 71 -2.88 -16.67 -26.75
CA SER A 71 -1.76 -17.28 -27.45
C SER A 71 -0.46 -17.05 -26.68
N ILE A 72 0.48 -17.98 -26.83
CA ILE A 72 1.82 -17.84 -26.29
C ILE A 72 2.65 -16.94 -27.22
N THR A 73 3.52 -16.11 -26.66
CA THR A 73 4.45 -15.29 -27.46
C THR A 73 5.67 -16.11 -27.89
N SER A 74 6.41 -15.65 -28.90
CA SER A 74 7.68 -16.28 -29.29
C SER A 74 8.66 -16.38 -28.11
N GLU A 75 8.73 -15.35 -27.26
CA GLU A 75 9.52 -15.38 -26.02
C GLU A 75 9.00 -16.40 -25.01
N GLY A 76 7.66 -16.53 -24.86
CA GLY A 76 7.05 -17.55 -24.01
C GLY A 76 7.39 -18.97 -24.48
N GLU A 77 7.33 -19.22 -25.78
CA GLU A 77 7.69 -20.52 -26.36
C GLU A 77 9.17 -20.85 -26.18
N GLU A 78 10.05 -19.90 -26.49
CA GLU A 78 11.49 -20.10 -26.33
C GLU A 78 11.85 -20.36 -24.86
N PHE A 79 11.20 -19.65 -23.94
CA PHE A 79 11.39 -19.85 -22.51
C PHE A 79 10.99 -21.27 -22.09
N LEU A 80 9.82 -21.78 -22.54
CA LEU A 80 9.35 -23.13 -22.24
C LEU A 80 10.22 -24.23 -22.86
N LYS A 81 10.83 -24.00 -24.03
CA LYS A 81 11.80 -24.95 -24.61
C LYS A 81 13.03 -25.14 -23.71
N LYS A 82 13.39 -24.11 -22.95
CA LYS A 82 14.58 -24.08 -22.09
C LYS A 82 14.30 -24.37 -20.61
N ASN A 83 13.02 -24.35 -20.19
CA ASN A 83 12.63 -24.40 -18.79
C ASN A 83 11.33 -25.18 -18.59
N ASP A 84 11.16 -25.78 -17.41
CA ASP A 84 9.90 -26.42 -17.05
C ASP A 84 8.78 -25.39 -16.75
N PRO A 85 7.51 -25.82 -16.69
CA PRO A 85 6.38 -24.94 -16.36
C PRO A 85 6.48 -24.26 -14.97
N VAL A 86 7.20 -24.86 -14.01
CA VAL A 86 7.42 -24.27 -12.68
C VAL A 86 8.42 -23.12 -12.77
N GLY A 87 9.48 -23.28 -13.57
CA GLY A 87 10.46 -22.25 -13.92
C GLY A 87 9.78 -21.08 -14.62
N MET A 88 8.90 -21.36 -15.58
CA MET A 88 8.11 -20.33 -16.25
C MET A 88 7.21 -19.58 -15.28
N LEU A 89 6.54 -20.26 -14.34
CA LEU A 89 5.76 -19.59 -13.30
C LEU A 89 6.61 -18.67 -12.40
N ARG A 90 7.82 -19.09 -12.03
CA ARG A 90 8.75 -18.26 -11.24
C ARG A 90 9.15 -17.01 -12.01
N ALA A 91 9.50 -17.16 -13.29
CA ALA A 91 9.84 -16.05 -14.17
C ALA A 91 8.63 -15.11 -14.39
N ALA A 92 7.44 -15.65 -14.66
CA ALA A 92 6.21 -14.89 -14.82
C ALA A 92 5.88 -14.05 -13.58
N ARG A 93 6.02 -14.63 -12.38
CA ARG A 93 5.85 -13.90 -11.12
C ARG A 93 6.91 -12.81 -10.93
N LYS A 94 8.14 -13.00 -11.42
CA LYS A 94 9.19 -11.97 -11.40
C LYS A 94 8.83 -10.81 -12.33
N GLY A 95 8.51 -11.11 -13.60
CA GLY A 95 8.10 -10.10 -14.58
C GLY A 95 6.86 -9.32 -14.13
N PHE A 96 5.86 -9.97 -13.53
CA PHE A 96 4.72 -9.27 -12.93
C PHE A 96 5.12 -8.30 -11.82
N ARG A 97 6.06 -8.68 -10.94
CA ARG A 97 6.53 -7.79 -9.87
C ARG A 97 7.28 -6.59 -10.43
N GLU A 98 8.09 -6.80 -11.47
CA GLU A 98 8.82 -5.73 -12.16
C GLU A 98 7.85 -4.78 -12.87
N TRP A 99 6.90 -5.33 -13.63
CA TRP A 99 5.82 -4.55 -14.25
C TRP A 99 5.04 -3.75 -13.21
N LYS A 100 4.67 -4.35 -12.07
CA LYS A 100 3.93 -3.68 -10.99
C LYS A 100 4.75 -2.57 -10.32
N ARG A 101 6.07 -2.71 -10.23
CA ARG A 101 6.97 -1.66 -9.74
C ARG A 101 7.07 -0.49 -10.73
N ALA A 102 7.14 -0.80 -12.02
CA ALA A 102 7.16 0.21 -13.10
C ALA A 102 5.80 0.88 -13.34
N ASN A 103 4.70 0.24 -12.92
CA ASN A 103 3.33 0.73 -13.10
C ASN A 103 2.63 0.86 -11.75
N PRO A 104 3.09 1.80 -10.88
CA PRO A 104 2.43 2.02 -9.61
C PRO A 104 0.97 2.42 -9.87
N LYS A 105 0.03 1.80 -9.14
CA LYS A 105 -1.36 2.26 -9.17
C LYS A 105 -1.40 3.67 -8.63
N LYS A 106 -1.76 4.65 -9.46
CA LYS A 106 -2.15 5.98 -8.98
C LYS A 106 -3.35 5.80 -8.07
N LYS A 107 -3.24 6.26 -6.82
CA LYS A 107 -4.40 6.32 -5.93
C LYS A 107 -5.29 7.46 -6.45
N PRO A 108 -6.62 7.28 -6.46
CA PRO A 108 -7.50 8.38 -6.82
C PRO A 108 -7.24 9.52 -5.85
N GLU A 109 -7.16 10.72 -6.40
CA GLU A 109 -7.17 11.94 -5.60
C GLU A 109 -8.48 12.02 -4.82
N ILE A 110 -8.43 12.55 -3.60
CA ILE A 110 -9.61 12.75 -2.76
C ILE A 110 -9.69 14.25 -2.58
N SER A 111 -10.76 14.83 -3.11
CA SER A 111 -10.94 16.28 -3.20
C SER A 111 -12.18 16.75 -2.44
N THR A 112 -13.17 15.88 -2.25
CA THR A 112 -14.41 16.21 -1.52
C THR A 112 -14.67 15.28 -0.33
N ALA A 113 -15.56 15.70 0.56
CA ALA A 113 -15.96 14.92 1.73
C ALA A 113 -16.66 13.59 1.36
N GLU A 114 -17.40 13.55 0.25
CA GLU A 114 -18.11 12.35 -0.23
C GLU A 114 -17.15 11.25 -0.71
N GLU A 115 -15.97 11.63 -1.18
CA GLU A 115 -14.92 10.72 -1.66
C GLU A 115 -14.13 10.08 -0.50
N LEU A 116 -14.35 10.55 0.73
CA LEU A 116 -13.63 10.06 1.90
C LEU A 116 -13.96 8.59 2.20
N PRO A 117 -12.95 7.76 2.52
CA PRO A 117 -13.20 6.42 3.02
C PRO A 117 -14.03 6.44 4.30
N THR A 118 -14.96 5.49 4.45
CA THR A 118 -15.79 5.34 5.66
C THR A 118 -14.95 5.12 6.92
N SER A 119 -13.83 4.41 6.81
CA SER A 119 -12.89 4.20 7.92
C SER A 119 -11.65 5.07 7.77
N TYR A 120 -11.19 5.66 8.87
CA TYR A 120 -9.98 6.48 8.92
C TYR A 120 -9.06 6.05 10.06
N ARG A 121 -7.83 6.57 10.04
CA ARG A 121 -6.85 6.40 11.12
C ARG A 121 -6.66 7.66 11.94
N ILE A 122 -6.20 7.46 13.17
CA ILE A 122 -5.72 8.53 14.03
C ILE A 122 -4.22 8.29 14.22
N TRP A 123 -3.41 9.24 13.79
CA TRP A 123 -1.96 9.16 13.83
C TRP A 123 -1.42 10.09 14.90
N LEU A 124 -0.78 9.51 15.91
CA LEU A 124 0.04 10.27 16.83
C LEU A 124 1.44 10.41 16.25
N MET A 125 1.89 11.65 16.02
CA MET A 125 3.15 11.95 15.33
C MET A 125 4.03 12.94 16.11
N ALA A 126 5.32 12.66 16.19
CA ALA A 126 6.33 13.58 16.72
C ALA A 126 7.01 14.32 15.55
N PRO A 127 6.92 15.65 15.46
CA PRO A 127 7.56 16.42 14.40
C PRO A 127 9.04 16.65 14.74
N GLY A 128 9.83 15.58 14.68
CA GLY A 128 11.26 15.62 15.03
C GLY A 128 11.55 15.66 16.54
N GLU A 129 12.84 15.72 16.87
CA GLU A 129 13.29 15.79 18.25
C GLU A 129 12.87 17.12 18.88
N GLY A 130 12.28 17.07 20.06
CA GLY A 130 11.75 18.29 20.71
C GLY A 130 10.68 19.03 19.90
N ALA A 131 10.01 18.36 18.96
CA ALA A 131 9.08 18.98 18.02
C ALA A 131 9.70 20.07 17.11
N ASN A 132 11.00 19.99 16.83
CA ASN A 132 11.72 21.00 16.04
C ASN A 132 11.22 21.20 14.59
N MET A 133 10.44 20.28 14.03
CA MET A 133 9.83 20.42 12.70
C MET A 133 8.43 21.02 12.73
N TRP A 134 7.88 21.32 13.92
CA TRP A 134 6.49 21.73 14.06
C TRP A 134 6.17 23.04 13.32
N ASP A 135 7.03 24.04 13.46
CA ASP A 135 6.82 25.34 12.79
C ASP A 135 6.84 25.20 11.26
N ALA A 136 7.72 24.35 10.73
CA ALA A 136 7.77 24.07 9.29
C ALA A 136 6.52 23.34 8.81
N PHE A 137 5.98 22.42 9.61
CA PHE A 137 4.74 21.71 9.28
C PHE A 137 3.54 22.65 9.23
N LEU A 138 3.49 23.60 10.17
CA LEU A 138 2.49 24.66 10.20
C LEU A 138 2.60 25.58 8.99
N SER A 139 3.80 26.12 8.72
CA SER A 139 4.00 27.09 7.63
C SER A 139 3.69 26.52 6.25
N ASN A 140 3.98 25.23 6.06
CA ASN A 140 3.89 24.58 4.75
C ASN A 140 2.60 23.78 4.55
N ASN A 141 1.71 23.74 5.55
CA ASN A 141 0.51 22.89 5.55
C ASN A 141 0.86 21.43 5.18
N GLU A 142 1.87 20.87 5.84
CA GLU A 142 2.38 19.55 5.51
C GLU A 142 2.99 18.84 6.71
N ILE A 143 3.24 17.55 6.55
CA ILE A 143 4.04 16.74 7.46
C ILE A 143 5.10 16.03 6.65
N SER A 144 6.24 15.79 7.29
CA SER A 144 7.31 15.01 6.68
C SER A 144 7.97 14.07 7.68
N ILE A 145 8.64 13.06 7.15
CA ILE A 145 9.53 12.19 7.92
C ILE A 145 10.91 12.19 7.26
N GLY A 146 11.94 12.06 8.08
CA GLY A 146 13.32 11.99 7.62
C GLY A 146 13.69 10.62 7.05
N TRP A 147 14.98 10.26 7.20
CA TRP A 147 15.60 9.06 6.60
C TRP A 147 15.60 9.10 5.06
N ASP A 148 15.97 10.25 4.49
CA ASP A 148 15.99 10.47 3.04
C ASP A 148 16.88 9.45 2.29
N ASP A 149 17.92 8.91 2.93
CA ASP A 149 18.77 7.85 2.36
C ASP A 149 18.03 6.51 2.11
N ALA A 150 16.86 6.33 2.74
CA ALA A 150 15.94 5.23 2.41
C ALA A 150 15.40 5.33 0.98
N GLY A 151 15.44 6.54 0.40
CA GLY A 151 14.89 6.88 -0.91
C GLY A 151 13.36 6.93 -0.89
N ASN A 152 12.80 7.07 -2.09
CA ASN A 152 11.35 7.13 -2.28
C ASN A 152 10.65 5.86 -1.74
N LEU A 153 9.93 6.00 -0.63
CA LEU A 153 9.30 4.92 0.11
C LEU A 153 8.17 4.21 -0.66
N SER A 154 7.63 4.84 -1.71
CA SER A 154 6.68 4.19 -2.62
C SER A 154 7.29 2.96 -3.32
N LEU A 155 8.62 2.94 -3.50
CA LEU A 155 9.39 1.84 -4.08
C LEU A 155 9.63 0.68 -3.10
N LEU A 156 9.28 0.86 -1.82
CA LEU A 156 9.44 -0.11 -0.74
C LEU A 156 8.06 -0.60 -0.26
N PRO A 157 7.40 -1.53 -0.98
CA PRO A 157 5.97 -1.81 -0.81
C PRO A 157 5.60 -2.56 0.48
N THR A 158 6.58 -3.04 1.24
CA THR A 158 6.34 -3.87 2.43
C THR A 158 7.12 -3.35 3.63
N ARG A 159 6.54 -3.53 4.82
CA ARG A 159 7.23 -3.23 6.10
C ARG A 159 8.60 -3.92 6.20
N LYS A 160 8.71 -5.15 5.69
CA LYS A 160 9.98 -5.89 5.65
C LYS A 160 11.01 -5.20 4.76
N ALA A 161 10.61 -4.72 3.59
CA ALA A 161 11.49 -3.98 2.68
C ALA A 161 12.00 -2.68 3.31
N CYS A 162 11.14 -1.89 3.94
CA CYS A 162 11.57 -0.68 4.66
C CYS A 162 12.51 -0.99 5.82
N THR A 163 12.21 -2.04 6.60
CA THR A 163 13.08 -2.48 7.71
C THR A 163 14.45 -2.93 7.21
N GLN A 164 14.50 -3.72 6.14
CA GLN A 164 15.76 -4.16 5.55
C GLN A 164 16.57 -2.99 5.00
N LYS A 165 15.92 -2.04 4.31
CA LYS A 165 16.58 -0.84 3.78
C LYS A 165 17.23 -0.04 4.90
N ILE A 166 16.52 0.22 6.01
CA ILE A 166 17.07 0.98 7.14
C ILE A 166 18.18 0.23 7.87
N ASN A 167 18.01 -1.08 8.13
CA ASN A 167 19.06 -1.86 8.78
C ASN A 167 20.36 -1.84 7.95
N ASN A 168 20.25 -1.93 6.62
CA ASN A 168 21.41 -1.85 5.73
C ASN A 168 22.04 -0.45 5.68
N LEU A 169 21.26 0.62 5.86
CA LEU A 169 21.78 1.99 5.87
C LEU A 169 22.57 2.30 7.14
N PHE A 170 22.10 1.78 8.27
CA PHE A 170 22.77 2.00 9.56
C PHE A 170 23.93 1.04 9.80
N ASP A 171 23.81 -0.20 9.30
CA ASP A 171 24.84 -1.25 9.38
C ASP A 171 25.48 -1.43 10.77
N ASP A 172 24.68 -1.21 11.83
CA ASP A 172 25.12 -1.22 13.23
C ASP A 172 24.82 -2.55 13.94
N GLY A 173 24.43 -3.58 13.18
CA GLY A 173 24.01 -4.88 13.68
C GLY A 173 22.68 -4.90 14.44
N LYS A 174 21.97 -3.76 14.56
CA LYS A 174 20.69 -3.68 15.29
C LYS A 174 19.49 -3.82 14.35
N ASN A 175 18.36 -4.21 14.94
CA ASN A 175 17.10 -4.32 14.22
C ASN A 175 16.23 -3.06 14.42
N HIS A 176 16.21 -2.19 13.41
CA HIS A 176 15.47 -0.93 13.39
C HIS A 176 14.02 -1.09 12.88
N SER A 177 13.36 -2.18 13.26
CA SER A 177 12.00 -2.51 12.80
C SER A 177 10.92 -1.49 13.16
N ASN A 178 11.17 -0.62 14.15
CA ASN A 178 10.28 0.49 14.49
C ASN A 178 10.40 1.62 13.46
N ILE A 179 11.61 1.94 12.99
CA ILE A 179 11.83 2.92 11.91
C ILE A 179 11.26 2.37 10.62
N GLY A 180 11.60 1.13 10.26
CA GLY A 180 11.04 0.49 9.05
C GLY A 180 9.51 0.43 9.04
N ARG A 181 8.87 0.32 10.22
CA ARG A 181 7.41 0.42 10.35
C ARG A 181 6.91 1.84 10.16
N CYS A 182 7.53 2.83 10.80
CA CYS A 182 7.22 4.25 10.64
C CYS A 182 7.21 4.64 9.16
N LEU A 183 8.30 4.36 8.44
CA LEU A 183 8.44 4.66 7.01
C LEU A 183 7.34 3.99 6.18
N TRP A 184 7.08 2.69 6.42
CA TRP A 184 6.06 1.97 5.68
C TRP A 184 4.63 2.46 5.98
N GLU A 185 4.33 2.77 7.24
CA GLU A 185 3.01 3.28 7.63
C GLU A 185 2.77 4.67 7.05
N PHE A 186 3.76 5.56 7.11
CA PHE A 186 3.70 6.89 6.50
C PHE A 186 3.48 6.81 5.00
N ALA A 187 4.20 5.96 4.27
CA ALA A 187 4.06 5.87 2.82
C ALA A 187 2.81 5.11 2.36
N HIS A 188 2.45 4.02 3.04
CA HIS A 188 1.49 3.04 2.52
C HIS A 188 0.17 2.93 3.30
N LYS A 189 0.12 3.36 4.57
CA LYS A 189 -1.07 3.22 5.44
C LYS A 189 -1.80 4.50 5.75
N MET A 190 -1.07 5.60 5.85
CA MET A 190 -1.68 6.93 5.98
C MET A 190 -2.38 7.31 4.68
N SER A 191 -3.55 7.94 4.78
CA SER A 191 -4.41 8.30 3.65
C SER A 191 -5.06 9.67 3.88
N PRO A 192 -5.49 10.36 2.80
CA PRO A 192 -6.34 11.54 2.95
C PRO A 192 -7.54 11.28 3.84
N GLY A 193 -7.86 12.24 4.70
CA GLY A 193 -8.93 12.15 5.70
C GLY A 193 -8.56 11.42 7.00
N ASP A 194 -7.32 10.93 7.15
CA ASP A 194 -6.82 10.49 8.45
C ASP A 194 -6.58 11.69 9.38
N ILE A 195 -6.77 11.50 10.68
CA ILE A 195 -6.50 12.51 11.71
C ILE A 195 -5.02 12.48 12.10
N LEU A 196 -4.41 13.66 12.21
CA LEU A 196 -3.07 13.88 12.72
C LEU A 196 -3.14 14.51 14.10
N VAL A 197 -2.52 13.89 15.09
CA VAL A 197 -2.30 14.47 16.42
C VAL A 197 -0.80 14.63 16.60
N MET A 198 -0.33 15.87 16.70
CA MET A 198 1.07 16.19 16.92
C MET A 198 1.40 16.18 18.40
N LYS A 199 2.56 15.62 18.75
CA LYS A 199 3.06 15.58 20.12
C LYS A 199 4.44 16.20 20.24
N GLU A 200 4.68 16.80 21.40
CA GLU A 200 6.01 17.13 21.86
C GLU A 200 6.39 16.21 23.04
N GLY A 201 7.47 15.45 22.83
CA GLY A 201 7.94 14.48 23.82
C GLY A 201 6.91 13.38 24.11
N ARG A 202 6.64 13.17 25.41
CA ARG A 202 5.73 12.13 25.94
C ARG A 202 4.58 12.69 26.77
N THR A 203 4.50 14.01 26.90
CA THR A 203 3.69 14.67 27.93
C THR A 203 2.77 15.73 27.36
N SER A 204 2.88 16.07 26.08
CA SER A 204 1.99 17.08 25.48
C SER A 204 1.63 16.79 24.03
N TYR A 205 0.40 17.15 23.68
CA TYR A 205 -0.03 17.37 22.30
C TYR A 205 0.18 18.83 21.94
N ILE A 206 0.56 19.10 20.68
CA ILE A 206 0.87 20.45 20.19
C ILE A 206 0.01 20.91 19.01
N GLY A 207 -0.78 20.00 18.44
CA GLY A 207 -1.69 20.33 17.36
C GLY A 207 -2.50 19.14 16.87
N ILE A 208 -3.57 19.44 16.16
CA ILE A 208 -4.41 18.48 15.47
C ILE A 208 -4.71 18.99 14.06
N GLY A 209 -4.71 18.07 13.10
CA GLY A 209 -5.00 18.34 11.70
C GLY A 209 -5.53 17.10 10.97
N VAL A 210 -5.71 17.24 9.67
CA VAL A 210 -6.20 16.20 8.77
C VAL A 210 -5.22 16.01 7.63
N VAL A 211 -4.93 14.77 7.26
CA VAL A 211 -4.11 14.45 6.08
C VAL A 211 -4.88 14.82 4.82
N MET A 212 -4.27 15.62 3.94
CA MET A 212 -4.90 16.11 2.70
C MET A 212 -4.40 15.42 1.44
N SER A 213 -3.24 14.76 1.47
CA SER A 213 -2.67 14.12 0.28
C SER A 213 -2.26 12.67 0.50
N HIS A 214 -2.09 11.95 -0.62
CA HIS A 214 -1.29 10.73 -0.63
C HIS A 214 0.19 11.05 -0.37
N TYR A 215 0.98 10.00 -0.14
CA TYR A 215 2.44 10.13 0.04
C TYR A 215 3.09 10.74 -1.20
N MET A 216 3.99 11.68 -0.99
CA MET A 216 4.80 12.33 -2.01
C MET A 216 6.28 12.18 -1.69
N TRP A 217 7.10 12.13 -2.74
CA TRP A 217 8.55 12.23 -2.65
C TRP A 217 8.98 13.48 -3.39
N ASP A 218 9.52 14.44 -2.67
CA ASP A 218 10.12 15.65 -3.22
C ASP A 218 11.61 15.41 -3.47
N ASP A 219 12.00 15.27 -4.73
CA ASP A 219 13.40 14.98 -5.06
C ASP A 219 14.30 16.23 -5.03
N GLU A 220 13.71 17.42 -5.01
CA GLU A 220 14.40 18.70 -5.02
C GLU A 220 14.67 19.21 -3.60
N ALA A 221 13.85 18.82 -2.62
CA ALA A 221 14.05 19.18 -1.22
C ALA A 221 15.40 18.69 -0.68
N PRO A 222 16.16 19.52 0.07
CA PRO A 222 17.47 19.13 0.58
C PRO A 222 17.40 18.04 1.67
N ARG A 223 16.30 18.01 2.44
CA ARG A 223 16.00 17.04 3.49
C ARG A 223 14.49 16.89 3.65
N HIS A 224 14.05 15.85 4.35
CA HIS A 224 12.63 15.60 4.64
C HIS A 224 11.80 15.44 3.35
N LYS A 225 12.35 14.68 2.40
CA LYS A 225 11.79 14.46 1.06
C LYS A 225 10.49 13.65 1.06
N SER A 226 10.22 12.91 2.14
CA SER A 226 8.97 12.15 2.31
C SER A 226 7.87 13.02 2.91
N ILE A 227 6.92 13.48 2.10
CA ILE A 227 5.96 14.54 2.46
C ILE A 227 4.51 14.08 2.29
N ARG A 228 3.62 14.67 3.10
CA ARG A 228 2.16 14.68 2.90
C ARG A 228 1.59 16.05 3.24
N LYS A 229 0.61 16.53 2.48
CA LYS A 229 -0.14 17.74 2.83
C LYS A 229 -1.08 17.50 3.99
N ALA A 230 -1.29 18.53 4.79
CA ALA A 230 -2.10 18.52 5.99
C ALA A 230 -2.87 19.83 6.13
N LYS A 231 -4.10 19.76 6.65
CA LYS A 231 -4.89 20.93 7.05
C LYS A 231 -4.95 20.97 8.55
N TRP A 232 -4.41 22.03 9.15
CA TRP A 232 -4.39 22.21 10.61
C TRP A 232 -5.74 22.70 11.11
N VAL A 233 -6.25 22.06 12.17
CA VAL A 233 -7.57 22.33 12.74
C VAL A 233 -7.44 23.13 14.03
N LYS A 234 -6.48 22.75 14.89
CA LYS A 234 -6.21 23.45 16.14
C LYS A 234 -4.74 23.32 16.50
N THR A 235 -4.16 24.42 16.95
CA THR A 235 -2.79 24.50 17.46
C THR A 235 -2.84 24.98 18.91
N GLY A 236 -1.88 24.57 19.72
CA GLY A 236 -1.87 24.88 21.15
C GLY A 236 -1.06 23.85 21.91
N ARG A 237 -1.12 23.85 23.24
CA ARG A 237 -0.44 22.83 24.05
C ARG A 237 -1.41 22.22 25.03
N TRP A 238 -1.54 20.90 24.98
CA TRP A 238 -2.39 20.12 25.88
C TRP A 238 -1.54 19.11 26.62
N SER A 239 -1.52 19.19 27.95
CA SER A 239 -0.84 18.20 28.78
C SER A 239 -1.57 16.86 28.71
N VAL A 240 -0.81 15.77 28.71
CA VAL A 240 -1.34 14.41 28.75
C VAL A 240 -1.25 13.87 30.17
N GLU A 241 -2.34 13.27 30.65
CA GLU A 241 -2.30 12.43 31.85
C GLU A 241 -1.54 11.12 31.56
N GLY A 242 -0.38 10.94 32.21
CA GLY A 242 0.49 9.77 32.02
C GLY A 242 1.56 9.99 30.95
N MET A 243 1.81 8.98 30.11
CA MET A 243 2.83 9.05 29.07
C MET A 243 2.33 8.49 27.74
N ILE A 244 2.55 9.23 26.66
CA ILE A 244 2.37 8.72 25.29
C ILE A 244 3.64 8.05 24.76
N THR A 245 3.46 7.26 23.69
CA THR A 245 4.53 6.53 23.00
C THR A 245 5.69 7.45 22.57
N GLN A 246 6.93 6.93 22.64
CA GLN A 246 8.12 7.63 22.15
C GLN A 246 8.25 7.62 20.62
N LYS A 247 7.57 6.70 19.93
CA LYS A 247 7.72 6.49 18.48
C LYS A 247 7.35 7.75 17.70
N THR A 248 8.05 7.97 16.58
CA THR A 248 7.80 9.10 15.66
C THR A 248 6.40 9.08 15.09
N LEU A 249 5.88 7.90 14.73
CA LEU A 249 4.53 7.72 14.19
C LEU A 249 3.89 6.50 14.85
N THR A 250 2.64 6.63 15.29
CA THR A 250 1.84 5.52 15.84
C THR A 250 0.38 5.66 15.44
N ASP A 251 -0.17 4.62 14.82
CA ASP A 251 -1.62 4.47 14.60
C ASP A 251 -2.29 4.12 15.93
N VAL A 252 -3.10 5.05 16.43
CA VAL A 252 -3.84 4.96 17.70
C VAL A 252 -5.36 4.78 17.49
N SER A 253 -5.78 4.27 16.33
CA SER A 253 -7.20 4.07 16.02
C SER A 253 -7.94 3.16 17.02
N PRO A 254 -9.28 3.33 17.17
CA PRO A 254 -10.11 2.56 18.10
C PRO A 254 -9.95 1.04 18.00
N LYS A 255 -9.76 0.50 16.78
CA LYS A 255 -9.54 -0.94 16.58
C LYS A 255 -8.33 -1.48 17.36
N LYS A 256 -7.33 -0.63 17.64
CA LYS A 256 -6.14 -0.96 18.42
C LYS A 256 -6.23 -0.45 19.86
N TYR A 257 -6.87 0.70 20.06
CA TYR A 257 -6.99 1.38 21.34
C TYR A 257 -8.42 1.92 21.50
N PRO A 258 -9.37 1.11 22.01
CA PRO A 258 -10.81 1.40 21.97
C PRO A 258 -11.18 2.79 22.49
N ASP A 259 -10.59 3.23 23.60
CA ASP A 259 -10.97 4.48 24.28
C ASP A 259 -10.11 5.69 23.88
N TYR A 260 -9.14 5.51 22.97
CA TYR A 260 -8.14 6.55 22.71
C TYR A 260 -8.70 7.68 21.85
N LYS A 261 -9.66 7.36 20.97
CA LYS A 261 -10.34 8.37 20.14
C LYS A 261 -11.14 9.33 21.02
N GLU A 262 -11.98 8.79 21.89
CA GLU A 262 -12.89 9.55 22.76
C GLU A 262 -12.09 10.48 23.69
N LYS A 263 -10.95 10.00 24.20
CA LYS A 263 -10.04 10.83 25.02
C LYS A 263 -9.44 11.98 24.23
N LEU A 264 -9.02 11.75 22.98
CA LEU A 264 -8.47 12.81 22.14
C LEU A 264 -9.56 13.81 21.74
N GLU A 265 -10.74 13.33 21.34
CA GLU A 265 -11.90 14.16 21.04
C GLU A 265 -12.30 15.05 22.22
N ALA A 266 -12.34 14.49 23.44
CA ALA A 266 -12.57 15.26 24.66
C ALA A 266 -11.46 16.28 24.93
N THR A 267 -10.19 15.90 24.72
CA THR A 267 -9.03 16.80 24.93
C THR A 267 -9.08 18.01 24.00
N PHE A 268 -9.43 17.81 22.73
CA PHE A 268 -9.49 18.89 21.75
C PHE A 268 -10.84 19.61 21.70
N GLY A 269 -11.90 18.99 22.21
CA GLY A 269 -13.29 19.45 22.09
C GLY A 269 -13.79 19.35 20.65
N LEU A 270 -13.51 18.23 19.97
CA LEU A 270 -13.79 18.04 18.54
C LEU A 270 -14.42 16.67 18.28
N ASP A 271 -15.29 16.59 17.27
CA ASP A 271 -15.73 15.33 16.66
C ASP A 271 -14.85 15.05 15.43
N PHE A 272 -14.10 13.94 15.46
CA PHE A 272 -13.14 13.64 14.40
C PHE A 272 -13.77 13.27 13.06
N ASP A 273 -15.01 12.77 13.05
CA ASP A 273 -15.73 12.50 11.80
C ASP A 273 -16.21 13.81 11.14
N GLN A 274 -16.67 14.78 11.94
CA GLN A 274 -17.00 16.11 11.44
C GLN A 274 -15.76 16.86 10.98
N VAL A 275 -14.67 16.83 11.77
CA VAL A 275 -13.41 17.50 11.44
C VAL A 275 -12.85 17.03 10.10
N ARG A 276 -12.84 15.71 9.84
CA ARG A 276 -12.31 15.20 8.57
C ARG A 276 -13.20 15.54 7.37
N LYS A 277 -14.52 15.65 7.54
CA LYS A 277 -15.43 16.07 6.46
C LYS A 277 -15.26 17.55 6.15
N ALA A 278 -15.31 18.39 7.17
CA ALA A 278 -15.09 19.84 7.05
C ALA A 278 -13.73 20.21 6.43
N ALA A 279 -12.71 19.36 6.60
CA ALA A 279 -11.43 19.57 5.94
C ALA A 279 -11.52 19.53 4.39
N PHE A 280 -12.52 18.87 3.83
CA PHE A 280 -12.73 18.62 2.40
C PHE A 280 -14.05 19.22 1.85
N GLU A 281 -14.77 20.04 2.61
CA GLU A 281 -16.08 20.58 2.20
C GLU A 281 -16.01 21.80 1.24
N ASP A 282 -14.83 22.38 1.01
CA ASP A 282 -14.67 23.61 0.19
C ASP A 282 -13.72 23.50 -1.02
N GLY A 283 -13.25 22.30 -1.37
CA GLY A 283 -12.26 22.12 -2.44
C GLY A 283 -10.88 22.71 -2.08
N ILE A 284 -9.83 22.14 -2.63
CA ILE A 284 -8.48 22.70 -2.53
C ILE A 284 -8.45 23.87 -3.52
N GLU A 285 -8.68 25.11 -3.07
CA GLU A 285 -8.13 26.25 -3.79
C GLU A 285 -6.60 26.21 -3.59
N GLU A 286 -5.89 25.81 -4.66
CA GLU A 286 -4.43 25.91 -4.77
C GLU A 286 -3.95 27.37 -4.80
#